data_AF-A0A543P139-F1
#
_entry.id   AF-A0A543P139-F1
#
_cell.length_a   1.000
_cell.length_b   1.000
_cell.length_c   1.000
_cell.angle_alpha   90.00
_cell.angle_beta   90.00
_cell.angle_gamma   90.00
#
_symmetry.space_group_name_H-M   'P 1'
#
loop_
_entity.id
_entity.type
_entity.pdbx_description
1 polymer ?
#
loop_
_entity_poly.entity_id
_entity_poly.type
_entity_poly.pdbx_seq_one_letter_code
_entity_poly.pdbx_strand_id
1 'polypeptide(L)'
;MSETGQVATGNSDAVVARLLGADALGLVLPPSGDVVPAVSFADLEWTAGVLERRARRFGSADRRVLATVWWYSASSVLLTPPLAGLVTGIPLSARLADLSVAMLPGPLPAAAEAGAAGSGDLAADLRDSLGAVIAAVAEAGRMRERPLWAIATDSLANRLLALGQATGKTDRATGLAVPLAASVGPPLPSPRYEDVAGRRFVRRASCCLLDRTPGGPTCTSCPRRPPAERRRLLERLTGGVRGAGSRE
;
A
#
# COMPACT_ATOMS: atom_id res chain seq x y z
N MET A 1 -25.64 20.50 7.39
CA MET A 1 -24.20 20.21 7.20
C MET A 1 -23.86 18.74 7.53
N SER A 2 -24.79 17.79 7.30
CA SER A 2 -24.66 16.38 7.70
C SER A 2 -24.84 15.39 6.53
N GLU A 3 -25.10 15.89 5.33
CA GLU A 3 -25.41 15.06 4.16
C GLU A 3 -24.13 14.52 3.49
N THR A 4 -23.05 15.31 3.49
CA THR A 4 -21.75 14.92 2.93
C THR A 4 -21.05 13.80 3.69
N GLY A 5 -21.17 13.75 5.02
CA GLY A 5 -20.58 12.69 5.84
C GLY A 5 -21.27 11.33 5.66
N GLN A 6 -22.57 11.33 5.41
CA GLN A 6 -23.36 10.10 5.24
C GLN A 6 -23.29 9.53 3.81
N VAL A 7 -23.15 10.41 2.81
CA VAL A 7 -22.85 9.99 1.43
C VAL A 7 -21.46 9.35 1.35
N ALA A 8 -20.50 9.85 2.15
CA ALA A 8 -19.15 9.35 2.13
C ALA A 8 -18.96 7.96 2.76
N THR A 9 -19.55 7.71 3.92
CA THR A 9 -19.62 6.36 4.51
C THR A 9 -20.37 5.40 3.57
N GLY A 10 -21.46 5.86 2.95
CA GLY A 10 -22.19 5.10 1.93
C GLY A 10 -21.34 4.70 0.72
N ASN A 11 -20.41 5.56 0.27
CA ASN A 11 -19.48 5.23 -0.81
C ASN A 11 -18.46 4.16 -0.40
N SER A 12 -17.89 4.27 0.81
CA SER A 12 -16.94 3.27 1.33
C SER A 12 -17.59 1.90 1.47
N ASP A 13 -18.81 1.83 2.03
CA ASP A 13 -19.57 0.58 2.14
C ASP A 13 -19.89 -0.03 0.76
N ALA A 14 -20.26 0.80 -0.21
CA ALA A 14 -20.53 0.35 -1.57
C ALA A 14 -19.28 -0.18 -2.29
N VAL A 15 -18.09 0.37 -2.01
CA VAL A 15 -16.81 -0.16 -2.50
C VAL A 15 -16.50 -1.50 -1.86
N VAL A 16 -16.63 -1.61 -0.54
CA VAL A 16 -16.40 -2.85 0.21
C VAL A 16 -17.30 -3.98 -0.30
N ALA A 17 -18.58 -3.70 -0.54
CA ALA A 17 -19.53 -4.67 -1.07
C ALA A 17 -19.17 -5.20 -2.47
N ARG A 18 -18.32 -4.50 -3.25
CA ARG A 18 -17.89 -4.90 -4.59
C ARG A 18 -16.59 -5.70 -4.62
N LEU A 19 -15.94 -5.90 -3.47
CA LEU A 19 -14.62 -6.51 -3.38
C LEU A 19 -14.65 -7.78 -2.55
N LEU A 20 -14.31 -8.91 -3.19
CA LEU A 20 -14.10 -10.16 -2.48
C LEU A 20 -12.89 -10.03 -1.55
N GLY A 21 -13.07 -10.30 -0.26
CA GLY A 21 -12.00 -10.20 0.75
C GLY A 21 -11.56 -8.76 1.04
N ALA A 22 -12.50 -7.81 1.06
CA ALA A 22 -12.24 -6.40 1.38
C ALA A 22 -11.52 -6.20 2.74
N ASP A 23 -11.82 -7.05 3.72
CA ASP A 23 -11.13 -7.13 5.01
C ASP A 23 -9.64 -7.46 4.84
N ALA A 24 -9.32 -8.51 4.07
CA ALA A 24 -7.95 -8.91 3.79
C ALA A 24 -7.17 -7.87 2.94
N LEU A 25 -7.90 -7.02 2.21
CA LEU A 25 -7.32 -5.90 1.45
C LEU A 25 -7.04 -4.66 2.32
N GLY A 26 -7.53 -4.64 3.56
CA GLY A 26 -7.39 -3.51 4.48
C GLY A 26 -8.36 -2.37 4.21
N LEU A 27 -9.58 -2.67 3.73
CA LEU A 27 -10.66 -1.70 3.53
C LEU A 27 -11.68 -1.69 4.68
N VAL A 28 -11.56 -2.61 5.64
CA VAL A 28 -12.47 -2.72 6.78
C VAL A 28 -11.65 -2.53 8.05
N LEU A 29 -12.02 -1.54 8.87
CA LEU A 29 -11.35 -1.30 10.14
C LEU A 29 -11.64 -2.45 11.12
N PRO A 30 -10.60 -3.07 11.73
CA PRO A 30 -10.82 -4.07 12.76
C PRO A 30 -11.49 -3.43 13.99
N PRO A 31 -12.40 -4.15 14.67
CA PRO A 31 -13.19 -3.62 15.78
C PRO A 31 -12.38 -3.24 17.02
N SER A 32 -11.14 -3.74 17.15
CA SER A 32 -10.28 -3.58 18.33
C SER A 32 -8.95 -2.87 18.05
N GLY A 33 -8.82 -2.19 16.91
CA GLY A 33 -7.62 -1.40 16.57
C GLY A 33 -7.76 0.07 16.98
N ASP A 34 -6.65 0.67 17.41
CA ASP A 34 -6.60 2.13 17.60
C ASP A 34 -6.78 2.80 16.25
N VAL A 35 -7.80 3.65 16.10
CA VAL A 35 -8.02 4.43 14.88
C VAL A 35 -7.37 5.79 15.03
N VAL A 36 -6.51 6.14 14.07
CA VAL A 36 -5.84 7.44 14.02
C VAL A 36 -6.18 8.18 12.72
N PRO A 37 -6.32 9.51 12.75
CA PRO A 37 -6.44 10.32 11.53
C PRO A 37 -5.18 10.19 10.68
N ALA A 38 -5.32 9.99 9.37
CA ALA A 38 -4.18 9.82 8.47
C ALA A 38 -3.29 11.08 8.37
N VAL A 39 -3.83 12.27 8.69
CA VAL A 39 -3.03 13.51 8.82
C VAL A 39 -1.90 13.37 9.82
N SER A 40 -2.04 12.50 10.83
CA SER A 40 -0.98 12.22 11.82
C SER A 40 0.28 11.64 11.17
N PHE A 41 0.16 10.98 10.02
CA PHE A 41 1.31 10.38 9.33
C PHE A 41 2.18 11.45 8.65
N ALA A 42 1.64 12.66 8.41
CA ALA A 42 2.39 13.81 7.93
C ALA A 42 2.95 14.67 9.08
N ASP A 43 2.65 14.33 10.34
CA ASP A 43 3.22 14.97 11.51
C ASP A 43 4.57 14.33 11.87
N LEU A 44 5.61 15.17 11.99
CA LEU A 44 6.98 14.71 12.23
C LEU A 44 7.13 14.08 13.61
N GLU A 45 6.55 14.67 14.65
CA GLU A 45 6.69 14.21 16.03
C GLU A 45 5.99 12.86 16.21
N TRP A 46 4.77 12.75 15.69
CA TRP A 46 4.00 11.51 15.68
C TRP A 46 4.75 10.40 14.93
N THR A 47 5.28 10.72 13.75
CA THR A 47 6.05 9.77 12.93
C THR A 47 7.33 9.34 13.64
N ALA A 48 8.06 10.26 14.27
CA ALA A 48 9.23 9.93 15.08
C ALA A 48 8.86 9.00 16.25
N GLY A 49 7.76 9.26 16.95
CA GLY A 49 7.25 8.41 18.02
C GLY A 49 6.88 7.00 17.56
N VAL A 50 6.33 6.85 16.35
CA VAL A 50 6.12 5.54 15.71
C VAL A 50 7.45 4.81 15.55
N LEU A 51 8.48 5.47 15.00
CA LEU A 51 9.78 4.85 14.79
C LEU A 51 10.44 4.44 16.10
N GLU A 52 10.32 5.21 17.16
CA GLU A 52 10.83 4.85 18.50
C GLU A 52 10.14 3.62 19.08
N ARG A 53 8.80 3.53 18.96
CA ARG A 53 8.06 2.31 19.36
C ARG A 53 8.54 1.09 18.57
N ARG A 54 8.81 1.25 17.27
CA ARG A 54 9.35 0.18 16.42
C ARG A 54 10.79 -0.17 16.78
N ALA A 55 11.63 0.82 17.11
CA ALA A 55 13.00 0.60 17.55
C ALA A 55 13.06 -0.33 18.76
N ARG A 56 12.19 -0.07 19.76
CA ARG A 56 12.04 -0.93 20.94
C ARG A 56 11.58 -2.34 20.57
N ARG A 57 10.60 -2.46 19.67
CA ARG A 57 10.07 -3.77 19.24
C ARG A 57 11.09 -4.61 18.48
N PHE A 58 11.85 -4.01 17.57
CA PHE A 58 12.83 -4.71 16.75
C PHE A 58 14.21 -4.84 17.42
N GLY A 59 14.46 -4.15 18.53
CA GLY A 59 15.80 -4.07 19.12
C GLY A 59 16.82 -3.45 18.17
N SER A 60 16.41 -2.48 17.36
CA SER A 60 17.26 -1.83 16.36
C SER A 60 17.20 -0.32 16.48
N ALA A 61 18.35 0.35 16.36
CA ALA A 61 18.47 1.80 16.34
C ALA A 61 18.58 2.38 14.91
N ASP A 62 18.54 1.53 13.87
CA ASP A 62 18.64 1.98 12.48
C ASP A 62 17.34 2.68 12.03
N ARG A 63 17.30 4.00 12.22
CA ARG A 63 16.14 4.84 11.89
C ARG A 63 15.74 4.72 10.41
N ARG A 64 16.71 4.57 9.51
CA ARG A 64 16.44 4.43 8.08
C ARG A 64 15.70 3.14 7.79
N VAL A 65 16.15 2.01 8.34
CA VAL A 65 15.48 0.72 8.18
C VAL A 65 14.09 0.77 8.79
N LEU A 66 13.95 1.29 10.02
CA LEU A 66 12.66 1.40 10.70
C LEU A 66 11.65 2.25 9.92
N ALA A 67 12.08 3.41 9.42
CA ALA A 67 11.27 4.31 8.60
C ALA A 67 10.86 3.65 7.28
N THR A 68 11.80 3.02 6.58
CA THR A 68 11.54 2.36 5.29
C THR A 68 10.55 1.20 5.44
N VAL A 69 10.73 0.36 6.46
CA VAL A 69 9.85 -0.78 6.72
C VAL A 69 8.46 -0.32 7.16
N TRP A 70 8.37 0.72 8.00
CA TRP A 70 7.08 1.29 8.37
C TRP A 70 6.36 1.88 7.17
N TRP A 71 7.06 2.68 6.36
CA TRP A 71 6.49 3.29 5.16
C TRP A 71 6.03 2.27 4.13
N TYR A 72 6.74 1.14 3.99
CA TYR A 72 6.30 0.03 3.15
C TYR A 72 4.89 -0.47 3.52
N SER A 73 4.58 -0.58 4.81
CA SER A 73 3.22 -0.93 5.28
C SER A 73 2.25 0.24 5.17
N ALA A 74 2.64 1.44 5.63
CA ALA A 74 1.79 2.62 5.67
C ALA A 74 1.32 3.06 4.27
N SER A 75 2.23 3.17 3.31
CA SER A 75 1.90 3.54 1.92
C SER A 75 0.90 2.56 1.30
N SER A 76 1.04 1.27 1.59
CA SER A 76 0.14 0.26 1.08
C SER A 76 -1.28 0.41 1.64
N VAL A 77 -1.43 0.82 2.90
CA VAL A 77 -2.73 1.00 3.56
C VAL A 77 -3.39 2.32 3.12
N LEU A 78 -2.64 3.42 3.09
CA LEU A 78 -3.13 4.74 2.66
C LEU A 78 -3.64 4.73 1.21
N LEU A 79 -3.00 3.96 0.33
CA LEU A 79 -3.40 3.85 -1.07
C LEU A 79 -4.62 2.95 -1.30
N THR A 80 -5.00 2.09 -0.35
CA THR A 80 -6.05 1.10 -0.58
C THR A 80 -7.42 1.73 -0.88
N PRO A 81 -7.98 2.64 -0.04
CA PRO A 81 -9.30 3.21 -0.30
C PRO A 81 -9.42 3.92 -1.66
N PRO A 82 -8.56 4.91 -2.01
CA PRO A 82 -8.72 5.62 -3.27
C PRO A 82 -8.54 4.73 -4.50
N LEU A 83 -7.64 3.73 -4.45
CA LEU A 83 -7.47 2.78 -5.55
C LEU A 83 -8.64 1.80 -5.66
N ALA A 84 -9.23 1.39 -4.53
CA ALA A 84 -10.43 0.57 -4.52
C ALA A 84 -11.60 1.33 -5.15
N GLY A 85 -11.75 2.61 -4.81
CA GLY A 85 -12.73 3.49 -5.44
C GLY A 85 -12.51 3.62 -6.95
N LEU A 86 -11.27 3.81 -7.39
CA LEU A 86 -10.90 3.86 -8.80
C LEU A 86 -11.25 2.57 -9.55
N VAL A 87 -10.93 1.40 -8.99
CA VAL A 87 -11.17 0.09 -9.62
C VAL A 87 -12.66 -0.25 -9.69
N THR A 88 -13.44 0.14 -8.67
CA THR A 88 -14.88 -0.14 -8.56
C THR A 88 -15.76 0.92 -9.21
N GLY A 89 -15.19 2.05 -9.62
CA GLY A 89 -15.91 3.18 -10.22
C GLY A 89 -16.69 4.03 -9.20
N ILE A 90 -16.38 3.95 -7.92
CA ILE A 90 -16.97 4.78 -6.86
C ILE A 90 -15.84 5.64 -6.28
N PRO A 91 -15.76 6.94 -6.62
CA PRO A 91 -14.65 7.77 -6.16
C PRO A 91 -14.57 7.88 -4.63
N LEU A 92 -13.43 7.49 -4.06
CA LEU A 92 -13.07 7.69 -2.66
C LEU A 92 -11.92 8.69 -2.55
N SER A 93 -11.90 9.48 -1.48
CA SER A 93 -10.86 10.50 -1.28
C SER A 93 -9.48 9.88 -1.08
N ALA A 94 -8.46 10.55 -1.62
CA ALA A 94 -7.05 10.27 -1.35
C ALA A 94 -6.42 11.31 -0.40
N ARG A 95 -7.18 12.29 0.08
CA ARG A 95 -6.69 13.34 0.98
C ARG A 95 -6.54 12.79 2.39
N LEU A 96 -5.40 13.07 3.04
CA LEU A 96 -5.15 12.60 4.42
C LEU A 96 -6.25 13.03 5.41
N ALA A 97 -6.83 14.23 5.22
CA ALA A 97 -7.90 14.75 6.08
C ALA A 97 -9.19 13.90 6.04
N ASP A 98 -9.38 13.13 4.97
CA ASP A 98 -10.55 12.32 4.73
C ASP A 98 -10.30 10.83 5.04
N LEU A 99 -9.12 10.47 5.54
CA LEU A 99 -8.72 9.10 5.79
C LEU A 99 -8.53 8.82 7.28
N SER A 100 -9.07 7.69 7.73
CA SER A 100 -8.83 7.11 9.05
C SER A 100 -8.08 5.80 8.89
N VAL A 101 -7.09 5.54 9.76
CA VAL A 101 -6.24 4.34 9.69
C VAL A 101 -6.33 3.57 10.98
N ALA A 102 -6.68 2.30 10.90
CA ALA A 102 -6.58 1.38 12.02
C ALA A 102 -5.14 0.89 12.21
N MET A 103 -4.68 0.97 13.45
CA MET A 103 -3.35 0.59 13.89
C MET A 103 -3.42 -0.64 14.79
N LEU A 104 -2.63 -1.66 14.46
CA LEU A 104 -2.39 -2.81 15.32
C LEU A 104 -1.23 -2.54 16.29
N PRO A 105 -1.13 -3.32 17.40
CA PRO A 105 -0.02 -3.24 18.33
C PRO A 105 1.35 -3.36 17.63
N GLY A 106 2.29 -2.49 17.98
CA GLY A 106 3.61 -2.43 17.34
C GLY A 106 3.68 -1.42 16.18
N PRO A 107 3.14 -0.22 16.41
CA PRO A 107 2.44 0.62 15.43
C PRO A 107 2.49 0.11 13.99
N LEU A 108 1.54 -0.75 13.65
CA LEU A 108 1.40 -1.35 12.33
C LEU A 108 0.07 -0.94 11.69
N PRO A 109 0.08 -0.15 10.60
CA PRO A 109 -1.14 0.13 9.83
C PRO A 109 -1.74 -1.16 9.28
N ALA A 110 -3.04 -1.36 9.46
CA ALA A 110 -3.74 -2.57 9.03
C ALA A 110 -4.82 -2.32 7.99
N ALA A 111 -5.63 -1.28 8.19
CA ALA A 111 -6.71 -0.92 7.29
C ALA A 111 -6.88 0.60 7.27
N ALA A 112 -7.44 1.11 6.18
CA ALA A 112 -7.85 2.50 6.06
C ALA A 112 -9.27 2.59 5.53
N GLU A 113 -9.96 3.63 5.95
CA GLU A 113 -11.30 3.98 5.51
C GLU A 113 -11.30 5.42 5.00
N ALA A 114 -12.04 5.67 3.92
CA ALA A 114 -12.29 7.02 3.44
C ALA A 114 -13.63 7.54 3.97
N GLY A 115 -13.56 8.62 4.74
CA GLY A 115 -14.72 9.35 5.25
C GLY A 115 -15.24 10.43 4.29
N ALA A 116 -14.69 10.54 3.08
CA ALA A 116 -15.17 11.44 2.02
C ALA A 116 -15.13 10.81 0.62
N ALA A 117 -16.01 11.29 -0.26
CA ALA A 117 -15.94 10.99 -1.68
C ALA A 117 -14.70 11.63 -2.34
N GLY A 118 -14.27 11.09 -3.48
CA GLY A 118 -13.14 11.63 -4.25
C GLY A 118 -13.39 13.08 -4.72
N SER A 119 -12.33 13.89 -4.77
CA SER A 119 -12.37 15.29 -5.25
C SER A 119 -12.68 15.43 -6.73
N GLY A 120 -12.48 14.37 -7.51
CA GLY A 120 -12.44 14.40 -8.98
C GLY A 120 -11.02 14.49 -9.55
N ASP A 121 -10.02 14.89 -8.75
CA ASP A 121 -8.60 14.92 -9.11
C ASP A 121 -7.79 13.99 -8.20
N LEU A 122 -7.94 12.69 -8.42
CA LEU A 122 -7.24 11.67 -7.65
C LEU A 122 -5.71 11.81 -7.73
N ALA A 123 -5.17 12.28 -8.87
CA ALA A 123 -3.73 12.37 -9.05
C ALA A 123 -3.11 13.49 -8.22
N ALA A 124 -3.77 14.65 -8.15
CA ALA A 124 -3.35 15.75 -7.28
C ALA A 124 -3.44 15.35 -5.80
N ASP A 125 -4.58 14.79 -5.37
CA ASP A 125 -4.78 14.36 -3.98
C ASP A 125 -3.72 13.32 -3.55
N LEU A 126 -3.38 12.37 -4.42
CA LEU A 126 -2.32 11.39 -4.16
C LEU A 126 -0.94 12.04 -4.07
N ARG A 127 -0.62 12.99 -4.96
CA ARG A 127 0.66 13.70 -4.92
C ARG A 127 0.84 14.42 -3.58
N ASP A 128 -0.17 15.17 -3.16
CA ASP A 128 -0.11 15.99 -1.95
C ASP A 128 -0.03 15.12 -0.70
N SER A 129 -0.92 14.12 -0.58
CA SER A 129 -0.95 13.20 0.55
C SER A 129 0.35 12.38 0.67
N LEU A 130 0.84 11.81 -0.44
CA LEU A 130 2.08 11.03 -0.41
C LEU A 130 3.28 11.93 -0.11
N GLY A 131 3.35 13.13 -0.72
CA GLY A 131 4.43 14.08 -0.49
C GLY A 131 4.54 14.50 0.98
N ALA A 132 3.40 14.83 1.61
CA ALA A 132 3.38 15.22 3.01
C ALA A 132 3.87 14.11 3.95
N VAL A 133 3.38 12.87 3.78
CA VAL A 133 3.83 11.74 4.61
C VAL A 133 5.28 11.36 4.31
N ILE A 134 5.70 11.38 3.04
CA ILE A 134 7.08 11.07 2.66
C ILE A 134 8.06 12.06 3.26
N ALA A 135 7.73 13.35 3.29
CA ALA A 135 8.56 14.38 3.94
C ALA A 135 8.75 14.07 5.44
N ALA A 136 7.67 13.79 6.16
CA ALA A 136 7.73 13.44 7.59
C ALA A 136 8.52 12.15 7.85
N VAL A 137 8.31 11.11 7.04
CA VAL A 137 9.06 9.84 7.12
C VAL A 137 10.54 10.03 6.83
N ALA A 138 10.87 10.81 5.80
CA ALA A 138 12.25 11.07 5.38
C ALA A 138 13.04 11.77 6.48
N GLU A 139 12.45 12.81 7.07
CA GLU A 139 13.03 13.55 8.18
C GLU A 139 13.18 12.67 9.43
N ALA A 140 12.11 11.99 9.85
CA ALA A 140 12.15 11.08 11.00
C ALA A 140 13.16 9.93 10.80
N GLY A 141 13.28 9.43 9.58
CA GLY A 141 14.20 8.37 9.18
C GLY A 141 15.63 8.83 8.88
N ARG A 142 15.89 10.15 8.87
CA ARG A 142 17.15 10.77 8.45
C ARG A 142 17.64 10.25 7.10
N MET A 143 16.74 10.23 6.13
CA MET A 143 16.98 9.67 4.81
C MET A 143 16.41 10.55 3.70
N ARG A 144 16.85 10.30 2.47
CA ARG A 144 16.29 10.96 1.29
C ARG A 144 14.88 10.46 1.01
N GLU A 145 14.05 11.32 0.44
CA GLU A 145 12.67 10.97 0.03
C GLU A 145 12.60 10.02 -1.16
N ARG A 146 13.52 10.11 -2.11
CA ARG A 146 13.44 9.38 -3.39
C ARG A 146 13.20 7.86 -3.25
N PRO A 147 13.87 7.13 -2.33
CA PRO A 147 13.54 5.72 -2.06
C PRO A 147 12.10 5.49 -1.57
N LEU A 148 11.53 6.43 -0.81
CA LEU A 148 10.16 6.34 -0.28
C LEU A 148 9.11 6.51 -1.40
N TRP A 149 9.37 7.38 -2.38
CA TRP A 149 8.56 7.47 -3.60
C TRP A 149 8.58 6.19 -4.44
N ALA A 150 9.73 5.51 -4.54
CA ALA A 150 9.82 4.21 -5.20
C ALA A 150 9.00 3.13 -4.46
N ILE A 151 8.95 3.19 -3.13
CA ILE A 151 8.09 2.30 -2.32
C ILE A 151 6.61 2.59 -2.57
N ALA A 152 6.22 3.88 -2.59
CA ALA A 152 4.84 4.28 -2.89
C ALA A 152 4.38 3.76 -4.27
N THR A 153 5.28 3.79 -5.26
CA THR A 153 5.02 3.22 -6.60
C THR A 153 4.77 1.71 -6.55
N ASP A 154 5.62 0.98 -5.82
CA ASP A 154 5.47 -0.47 -5.66
C ASP A 154 4.17 -0.81 -4.91
N SER A 155 3.82 -0.03 -3.88
CA SER A 155 2.56 -0.15 -3.14
C SER A 155 1.35 0.09 -4.04
N LEU A 156 1.35 1.17 -4.84
CA LEU A 156 0.31 1.47 -5.83
C LEU A 156 0.12 0.30 -6.81
N ALA A 157 1.22 -0.19 -7.39
CA ALA A 157 1.18 -1.29 -8.34
C ALA A 157 0.63 -2.58 -7.70
N ASN A 158 1.03 -2.85 -6.46
CA ASN A 158 0.62 -4.03 -5.71
C ASN A 158 -0.85 -3.97 -5.28
N ARG A 159 -1.34 -2.80 -4.89
CA ARG A 159 -2.76 -2.59 -4.57
C ARG A 159 -3.65 -2.76 -5.80
N LEU A 160 -3.29 -2.16 -6.94
CA LEU A 160 -4.05 -2.35 -8.18
C LEU A 160 -4.08 -3.81 -8.64
N LEU A 161 -2.97 -4.54 -8.47
CA LEU A 161 -2.95 -5.98 -8.74
C LEU A 161 -3.89 -6.76 -7.82
N ALA A 162 -3.85 -6.51 -6.51
CA ALA A 162 -4.71 -7.17 -5.53
C ALA A 162 -6.20 -6.87 -5.74
N LEU A 163 -6.55 -5.60 -5.99
CA LEU A 163 -7.91 -5.17 -6.31
C LEU A 163 -8.40 -5.75 -7.64
N GLY A 164 -7.52 -5.83 -8.63
CA GLY A 164 -7.80 -6.49 -9.91
C GLY A 164 -8.08 -7.98 -9.75
N GLN A 165 -7.39 -8.66 -8.84
CA GLN A 165 -7.66 -10.06 -8.49
C GLN A 165 -9.01 -10.21 -7.77
N ALA A 166 -9.29 -9.34 -6.78
CA ALA A 166 -10.53 -9.36 -6.02
C ALA A 166 -11.78 -9.07 -6.87
N THR A 167 -11.63 -8.36 -7.99
CA THR A 167 -12.72 -8.07 -8.95
C THR A 167 -12.74 -9.00 -10.16
N GLY A 168 -11.78 -9.92 -10.30
CA GLY A 168 -11.59 -10.73 -11.51
C GLY A 168 -11.16 -9.92 -12.75
N LYS A 169 -10.76 -8.65 -12.59
CA LYS A 169 -10.41 -7.71 -13.67
C LYS A 169 -8.95 -7.27 -13.59
N THR A 170 -8.04 -8.25 -13.47
CA THR A 170 -6.61 -7.99 -13.22
C THR A 170 -5.96 -7.10 -14.28
N ASP A 171 -6.17 -7.36 -15.56
CA ASP A 171 -5.56 -6.57 -16.64
C ASP A 171 -6.09 -5.14 -16.69
N ARG A 172 -7.40 -4.96 -16.49
CA ARG A 172 -8.01 -3.63 -16.40
C ARG A 172 -7.44 -2.83 -15.24
N ALA A 173 -7.38 -3.42 -14.04
CA ALA A 173 -6.90 -2.71 -12.86
C ALA A 173 -5.40 -2.38 -12.94
N THR A 174 -4.56 -3.32 -13.36
CA THR A 174 -3.11 -3.09 -13.51
C THR A 174 -2.78 -2.13 -14.66
N GLY A 175 -3.61 -2.09 -15.70
CA GLY A 175 -3.52 -1.11 -16.78
C GLY A 175 -3.70 0.35 -16.32
N LEU A 176 -4.30 0.59 -15.16
CA LEU A 176 -4.46 1.94 -14.58
C LEU A 176 -3.16 2.47 -13.94
N ALA A 177 -2.19 1.60 -13.64
CA ALA A 177 -1.05 1.97 -12.81
C ALA A 177 -0.14 3.00 -13.48
N VAL A 178 0.22 2.78 -14.75
CA VAL A 178 1.12 3.68 -15.50
C VAL A 178 0.45 5.04 -15.77
N PRO A 179 -0.79 5.12 -16.29
CA PRO A 179 -1.48 6.40 -16.45
C PRO A 179 -1.63 7.17 -15.14
N LEU A 180 -2.04 6.50 -14.06
CA LEU A 180 -2.19 7.16 -12.76
C LEU A 180 -0.86 7.70 -12.24
N ALA A 181 0.21 6.89 -12.30
CA ALA A 181 1.53 7.33 -11.87
C ALA A 181 2.07 8.49 -12.73
N ALA A 182 1.80 8.49 -14.04
CA ALA A 182 2.16 9.60 -14.92
C ALA A 182 1.42 10.90 -14.55
N SER A 183 0.12 10.82 -14.22
CA SER A 183 -0.66 11.97 -13.75
C SER A 183 -0.18 12.48 -12.38
N VAL A 184 0.19 11.59 -11.45
CA VAL A 184 0.84 11.95 -10.17
C VAL A 184 2.25 12.53 -10.41
N GLY A 185 2.91 12.19 -11.52
CA GLY A 185 4.15 12.80 -11.97
C GLY A 185 5.37 12.57 -11.06
N PRO A 186 6.51 13.20 -11.40
CA PRO A 186 7.73 13.11 -10.59
C PRO A 186 7.50 13.60 -9.16
N PRO A 187 8.17 12.99 -8.15
CA PRO A 187 9.24 12.00 -8.28
C PRO A 187 8.78 10.53 -8.27
N LEU A 188 7.47 10.26 -8.43
CA LEU A 188 6.93 8.90 -8.49
C LEU A 188 7.39 8.19 -9.77
N PRO A 189 8.22 7.11 -9.69
CA PRO A 189 8.64 6.39 -10.89
C PRO A 189 7.49 5.62 -11.55
N SER A 190 7.69 5.20 -12.80
CA SER A 190 6.71 4.34 -13.47
C SER A 190 6.61 2.95 -12.81
N PRO A 191 5.39 2.47 -12.48
CA PRO A 191 5.18 1.12 -11.97
C PRO A 191 5.47 0.09 -13.05
N ARG A 192 5.79 -1.14 -12.63
CA ARG A 192 6.15 -2.23 -13.53
C ARG A 192 5.52 -3.54 -13.06
N TYR A 193 5.07 -4.32 -14.03
CA TYR A 193 4.61 -5.68 -13.84
C TYR A 193 5.46 -6.66 -14.65
N GLU A 194 5.46 -7.92 -14.25
CA GLU A 194 5.99 -9.02 -15.03
C GLU A 194 5.02 -10.21 -14.98
N ASP A 195 4.87 -10.88 -16.11
CA ASP A 195 4.05 -12.08 -16.22
C ASP A 195 4.94 -13.32 -16.20
N VAL A 196 4.63 -14.27 -15.33
CA VAL A 196 5.35 -15.53 -15.17
C VAL A 196 4.32 -16.64 -15.24
N ALA A 197 4.47 -17.56 -16.21
CA ALA A 197 3.57 -18.69 -16.42
C ALA A 197 2.06 -18.31 -16.40
N GLY A 198 1.71 -17.18 -17.02
CA GLY A 198 0.33 -16.70 -17.11
C GLY A 198 -0.20 -15.98 -15.86
N ARG A 199 0.63 -15.77 -14.82
CA ARG A 199 0.28 -14.99 -13.63
C ARG A 199 1.09 -13.70 -13.55
N ARG A 200 0.41 -12.60 -13.24
CA ARG A 200 0.99 -11.27 -13.10
C ARG A 200 1.57 -11.01 -11.71
N PHE A 201 2.75 -10.39 -11.66
CA PHE A 201 3.44 -9.97 -10.46
C PHE A 201 3.96 -8.54 -10.58
N VAL A 202 4.12 -7.84 -9.44
CA VAL A 202 4.77 -6.53 -9.41
C VAL A 202 6.28 -6.70 -9.51
N ARG A 203 6.90 -5.99 -10.48
CA ARG A 203 8.35 -5.91 -10.63
C ARG A 203 8.89 -4.67 -9.91
N ARG A 204 9.19 -4.86 -8.62
CA ARG A 204 9.56 -3.79 -7.71
C ARG A 204 10.68 -2.86 -8.21
N ALA A 205 10.51 -1.57 -7.99
CA ALA A 205 11.52 -0.54 -8.17
C ALA A 205 12.26 -0.17 -6.87
N SER A 206 11.77 -0.65 -5.72
CA SER A 206 12.29 -0.31 -4.40
C SER A 206 12.82 -1.52 -3.59
N CYS A 207 13.50 -1.21 -2.49
CA CYS A 207 13.85 -2.15 -1.43
C CYS A 207 13.20 -1.69 -0.12
N CYS A 208 12.32 -2.51 0.45
CA CYS A 208 11.64 -2.21 1.71
C CYS A 208 12.52 -2.36 2.96
N LEU A 209 13.75 -2.87 2.80
CA LEU A 209 14.73 -3.12 3.89
C LEU A 209 14.24 -4.08 5.00
N LEU A 210 13.17 -4.83 4.77
CA LEU A 210 12.69 -5.81 5.74
C LEU A 210 13.76 -6.88 6.04
N ASP A 211 14.60 -7.24 5.07
CA ASP A 211 15.73 -8.17 5.28
C ASP A 211 16.82 -7.63 6.22
N ARG A 212 16.73 -6.34 6.60
CA ARG A 212 17.68 -5.67 7.52
C ARG A 212 17.15 -5.55 8.94
N THR A 213 15.89 -5.90 9.19
CA THR A 213 15.40 -6.04 10.57
C THR A 213 15.87 -7.37 11.17
N PRO A 214 16.10 -7.46 12.50
CA PRO A 214 16.40 -8.74 13.13
C PRO A 214 15.34 -9.81 12.80
N GLY A 215 15.79 -10.96 12.28
CA GLY A 215 14.92 -12.06 11.83
C GLY A 215 14.10 -11.77 10.56
N GLY A 216 14.38 -10.68 9.86
CA GLY A 216 13.62 -10.23 8.69
C GLY A 216 13.79 -11.14 7.46
N PRO A 217 12.69 -11.59 6.81
CA PRO A 217 12.80 -12.45 5.65
C PRO A 217 13.06 -11.66 4.37
N THR A 218 13.61 -12.33 3.37
CA THR A 218 13.56 -11.85 1.98
C THR A 218 12.29 -12.38 1.31
N CYS A 219 11.45 -11.51 0.76
CA CYS A 219 10.26 -11.93 0.01
C CYS A 219 10.60 -12.35 -1.43
N THR A 220 9.60 -12.85 -2.17
CA THR A 220 9.76 -13.40 -3.53
C THR A 220 10.20 -12.36 -4.56
N SER A 221 9.82 -11.09 -4.40
CA SER A 221 10.22 -9.97 -5.25
C SER A 221 11.39 -9.15 -4.70
N CYS A 222 12.13 -9.66 -3.69
CA CYS A 222 13.25 -8.94 -3.08
C CYS A 222 14.39 -8.63 -4.04
N PRO A 223 14.74 -7.35 -4.30
CA PRO A 223 15.83 -7.00 -5.24
C PRO A 223 17.21 -7.44 -4.75
N ARG A 224 17.35 -7.85 -3.48
CA ARG A 224 18.56 -8.44 -2.93
C ARG A 224 18.76 -9.91 -3.35
N ARG A 225 17.71 -10.58 -3.84
CA ARG A 225 17.84 -11.93 -4.41
C ARG A 225 18.36 -11.85 -5.85
N PRO A 226 19.23 -12.79 -6.29
CA PRO A 226 19.59 -12.93 -7.68
C PRO A 226 18.37 -13.00 -8.61
N PRO A 227 18.40 -12.38 -9.80
CA PRO A 227 17.26 -12.39 -10.73
C PRO A 227 16.74 -13.80 -11.07
N ALA A 228 17.63 -14.76 -11.30
CA ALA A 228 17.25 -16.14 -11.60
C ALA A 228 16.53 -16.83 -10.43
N GLU A 229 16.93 -16.53 -9.19
CA GLU A 229 16.28 -17.09 -8.00
C GLU A 229 14.87 -16.52 -7.81
N ARG A 230 14.69 -15.21 -8.02
CA ARG A 230 13.37 -14.57 -8.03
C ARG A 230 12.46 -15.21 -9.07
N ARG A 231 12.95 -15.41 -10.29
CA ARG A 231 12.19 -16.06 -11.37
C ARG A 231 11.68 -17.44 -10.94
N ARG A 232 12.56 -18.29 -10.38
CA ARG A 232 12.19 -19.62 -9.87
C ARG A 232 11.16 -19.55 -8.73
N LEU A 233 11.27 -18.56 -7.83
CA LEU A 233 10.28 -18.33 -6.77
C LEU A 233 8.90 -17.97 -7.34
N LEU A 234 8.86 -17.09 -8.34
CA LEU A 234 7.61 -16.72 -9.02
C LEU A 234 7.01 -17.92 -9.77
N GLU A 235 7.81 -18.72 -10.46
CA GLU A 235 7.37 -19.95 -11.14
C GLU A 235 6.75 -20.94 -10.14
N ARG A 236 7.37 -21.15 -8.96
CA ARG A 236 6.78 -22.01 -7.92
C ARG A 236 5.41 -21.51 -7.42
N LEU A 237 5.21 -20.20 -7.30
CA LEU A 237 3.92 -19.62 -6.93
C LEU A 237 2.83 -19.82 -7.99
N THR A 238 3.21 -20.18 -9.22
CA THR A 238 2.28 -20.53 -10.30
C THR A 238 2.04 -22.03 -10.41
N GLY A 239 3.03 -22.86 -10.04
CA GLY A 239 2.96 -24.32 -10.11
C GLY A 239 2.04 -24.96 -9.06
N GLY A 240 1.78 -24.29 -7.93
CA GLY A 240 0.92 -24.82 -6.85
C GLY A 240 -0.57 -24.96 -7.20
N VAL A 241 -1.02 -24.46 -8.35
CA VAL A 241 -2.43 -24.55 -8.80
C VAL A 241 -2.67 -25.76 -9.71
N ARG A 242 -1.63 -26.48 -10.17
CA ARG A 242 -1.75 -27.61 -11.11
C ARG A 242 -1.55 -29.00 -10.48
N GLY A 243 -1.96 -29.20 -9.22
CA GLY A 243 -1.67 -30.42 -8.47
C GLY A 243 -2.83 -31.12 -7.76
N ALA A 244 -4.07 -30.64 -7.88
CA ALA A 244 -5.24 -31.25 -7.27
C ALA A 244 -6.29 -31.59 -8.34
N GLY A 245 -6.05 -32.65 -9.10
CA GLY A 245 -6.99 -33.10 -10.12
C GLY A 245 -6.40 -34.13 -11.06
N SER A 246 -6.14 -35.33 -10.53
CA SER A 246 -6.18 -36.64 -11.21
C SER A 246 -5.23 -37.63 -10.52
N ARG A 247 -5.79 -38.46 -9.63
CA ARG A 247 -5.39 -39.86 -9.52
C ARG A 247 -6.67 -40.68 -9.60
N GLU A 248 -6.76 -41.43 -10.68
CA GLU A 248 -7.64 -42.59 -10.84
C GLU A 248 -7.31 -43.66 -9.78
#